data_AF-A0A0C9ZS60-F1
#
_entry.id   AF-A0A0C9ZS60-F1
#
_cell.length_a   1.000
_cell.length_b   1.000
_cell.length_c   1.000
_cell.angle_alpha   90.00
_cell.angle_beta   90.00
_cell.angle_gamma   90.00
#
_symmetry.space_group_name_H-M   'P 1'
#
loop_
_entity.id
_entity.type
_entity.pdbx_description
1 polymer ?
#
loop_
_entity_poly.entity_id
_entity_poly.type
_entity_poly.pdbx_seq_one_letter_code
_entity_poly.pdbx_strand_id
1 'polypeptide(L)'
;MGVAEQVVEGLASTSAAFLVSSSPVRSTNSLPTFIPIPMTPTRKRNHDLLKTEPESAKEQLYQDALHTAYDCETHYKSSLVSMQSTIVLQSMFCDRLSSQLAAQEEKKQNSKRGGQLVGDGLPRLLTGDEFYHRVVEHQRAAEEEEAGREARRMEREGRAELLKTWKEAEAARLVRNEVRRTAYRDQVKLWEAERDRAKLERQRPAWNKPKLGKLEAPLPRPTLNDPEASEEGQQDGSDEEDADGDESDGGSE
;
A
#
# COMPACT_ATOMS: atom_id res chain seq x y z
N MET A 1 21.77 -8.53 -33.41
CA MET A 1 20.83 -7.56 -32.81
C MET A 1 19.57 -8.33 -32.48
N GLY A 2 19.20 -8.38 -31.20
CA GLY A 2 18.09 -9.22 -30.74
C GLY A 2 16.74 -8.65 -31.17
N VAL A 3 15.71 -9.49 -31.32
CA VAL A 3 14.34 -9.06 -31.66
C VAL A 3 13.84 -7.98 -30.68
N ALA A 4 14.22 -8.08 -29.41
CA ALA A 4 13.89 -7.08 -28.39
C ALA A 4 14.51 -5.70 -28.66
N GLU A 5 15.76 -5.63 -29.13
CA GLU A 5 16.42 -4.35 -29.43
C GLU A 5 15.75 -3.63 -30.60
N GLN A 6 15.35 -4.38 -31.64
CA GLN A 6 14.63 -3.81 -32.79
C GLN A 6 13.25 -3.27 -32.40
N VAL A 7 12.54 -3.93 -31.48
CA VAL A 7 11.24 -3.44 -30.99
C VAL A 7 11.43 -2.14 -30.20
N VAL A 8 12.45 -2.07 -29.34
CA VAL A 8 12.76 -0.88 -28.56
C VAL A 8 13.15 0.31 -29.46
N GLU A 9 13.97 0.08 -30.47
CA GLU A 9 14.37 1.10 -31.45
C GLU A 9 13.17 1.57 -32.31
N GLY A 10 12.30 0.64 -32.70
CA GLY A 10 11.04 0.96 -33.37
C GLY A 10 10.14 1.85 -32.52
N LEU A 11 9.98 1.54 -31.22
CA LEU A 11 9.19 2.34 -30.29
C LEU A 11 9.74 3.75 -30.09
N ALA A 12 11.07 3.89 -30.02
CA ALA A 12 11.74 5.19 -29.88
C ALA A 12 11.44 6.15 -31.04
N SER A 13 11.04 5.63 -32.21
CA SER A 13 10.66 6.41 -33.39
C SER A 13 9.15 6.71 -33.49
N THR A 14 8.36 6.33 -32.48
CA THR A 14 6.89 6.55 -32.45
C THR A 14 6.48 7.56 -31.39
N SER A 15 5.20 7.92 -31.34
CA SER A 15 4.64 8.73 -30.24
C SER A 15 4.78 8.05 -28.86
N ALA A 16 5.05 6.75 -28.82
CA ALA A 16 5.30 6.00 -27.59
C ALA A 16 6.79 5.99 -27.16
N ALA A 17 7.65 6.83 -27.76
CA ALA A 17 9.07 6.92 -27.42
C ALA A 17 9.32 7.20 -25.93
N PHE A 18 8.38 7.87 -25.26
CA PHE A 18 8.46 8.15 -23.83
C PHE A 18 8.50 6.88 -22.95
N LEU A 19 8.00 5.74 -23.45
CA LEU A 19 8.06 4.45 -22.73
C LEU A 19 9.48 3.89 -22.65
N VAL A 20 10.34 4.25 -23.61
CA VAL A 20 11.74 3.81 -23.69
C VAL A 20 12.68 4.89 -23.14
N SER A 21 12.23 6.14 -23.12
CA SER A 21 13.03 7.25 -22.60
C SER A 21 13.22 7.15 -21.09
N SER A 22 14.40 7.55 -20.61
CA SER A 22 14.66 7.73 -19.17
C SER A 22 13.99 8.99 -18.59
N SER A 23 13.27 9.76 -19.41
CA SER A 23 12.58 10.96 -18.96
C SER A 23 11.31 10.60 -18.18
N PRO A 24 10.99 11.33 -17.11
CA PRO A 24 9.73 11.11 -16.38
C PRO A 24 8.51 11.26 -17.29
N VAL A 25 7.53 10.38 -17.12
CA VAL A 25 6.24 10.46 -17.82
C VAL A 25 5.52 11.76 -17.43
N ARG A 26 5.01 12.47 -18.43
CA ARG A 26 4.26 13.72 -18.27
C ARG A 26 2.79 13.52 -18.63
N SER A 27 1.95 14.43 -18.18
CA SER A 27 0.51 14.42 -18.52
C SER A 27 0.24 14.47 -20.04
N THR A 28 1.15 15.06 -20.82
CA THR A 28 1.06 15.16 -22.28
C THR A 28 1.36 13.85 -23.01
N ASN A 29 1.85 12.82 -22.31
CA ASN A 29 2.18 11.54 -22.91
C ASN A 29 0.93 10.66 -22.96
N SER A 30 0.28 10.60 -24.13
CA SER A 30 -0.90 9.76 -24.33
C SER A 30 -0.57 8.50 -25.13
N LEU A 31 -1.03 7.35 -24.67
CA LEU A 31 -1.06 6.12 -25.48
C LEU A 31 -2.24 6.18 -26.46
N PRO A 32 -2.16 5.47 -27.60
CA PRO A 32 -3.30 5.32 -28.50
C PRO A 32 -4.50 4.72 -27.75
N THR A 33 -5.68 5.32 -27.91
CA THR A 33 -6.91 4.81 -27.29
C THR A 33 -7.24 3.45 -27.89
N PHE A 34 -7.33 2.43 -27.03
CA PHE A 34 -7.81 1.12 -27.45
C PHE A 34 -9.30 1.18 -27.73
N ILE A 35 -9.72 0.70 -28.90
CA ILE A 35 -11.14 0.56 -29.26
C ILE A 35 -11.46 -0.93 -29.20
N PRO A 36 -12.24 -1.38 -28.19
CA PRO A 36 -12.63 -2.78 -28.09
C PRO A 36 -13.37 -3.23 -29.34
N ILE A 37 -12.96 -4.37 -29.89
CA ILE A 37 -13.66 -4.97 -31.02
C ILE A 37 -14.97 -5.58 -30.48
N PRO A 38 -16.14 -5.19 -31.01
CA PRO A 38 -17.40 -5.76 -30.55
C PRO A 38 -17.42 -7.25 -30.82
N MET A 39 -17.58 -8.04 -29.75
CA MET A 39 -17.68 -9.48 -29.88
C MET A 39 -19.09 -9.86 -30.30
N THR A 40 -19.21 -10.52 -31.45
CA THR A 40 -20.50 -11.07 -31.87
C THR A 40 -20.91 -12.20 -30.92
N PRO A 41 -22.15 -12.19 -30.39
CA PRO A 41 -22.66 -13.29 -29.59
C PRO A 41 -22.49 -14.62 -30.32
N THR A 42 -22.04 -15.66 -29.62
CA THR A 42 -22.01 -17.02 -30.15
C THR A 42 -23.45 -17.47 -30.36
N ARG A 43 -24.00 -17.24 -31.56
CA ARG A 43 -25.33 -17.73 -31.90
C ARG A 43 -25.25 -19.24 -32.03
N LYS A 44 -25.84 -19.91 -31.05
CA LYS A 44 -26.04 -21.36 -30.99
C LYS A 44 -27.02 -21.83 -32.06
N ARG A 45 -26.66 -21.69 -33.34
CA ARG A 45 -27.49 -22.13 -34.46
C ARG A 45 -27.53 -23.66 -34.47
N ASN A 46 -28.73 -24.22 -34.55
CA ASN A 46 -28.96 -25.67 -34.66
C ASN A 46 -28.42 -26.49 -33.47
N HIS A 47 -28.28 -25.88 -32.29
CA HIS A 47 -27.77 -26.56 -31.10
C HIS A 47 -28.67 -27.71 -30.63
N ASP A 48 -29.95 -27.70 -31.05
CA ASP A 48 -30.88 -28.79 -30.77
C ASP A 48 -30.48 -30.09 -31.48
N LEU A 49 -29.75 -30.02 -32.60
CA LEU A 49 -29.20 -31.19 -33.30
C LEU A 49 -28.05 -31.87 -32.55
N LEU A 50 -27.46 -31.20 -31.55
CA LEU A 50 -26.45 -31.80 -30.67
C LEU A 50 -27.09 -32.55 -29.50
N LYS A 51 -28.41 -32.43 -29.31
CA LYS A 51 -29.14 -33.15 -28.25
C LYS A 51 -29.74 -34.47 -28.73
N THR A 52 -29.78 -34.69 -30.05
CA THR A 52 -30.29 -35.93 -30.64
C THR A 52 -29.25 -37.04 -30.51
N GLU A 53 -29.68 -38.23 -30.11
CA GLU A 53 -28.81 -39.40 -30.06
C GLU A 53 -28.32 -39.76 -31.46
N PRO A 54 -27.00 -39.95 -31.67
CA PRO A 54 -26.47 -40.31 -32.98
C PRO A 54 -26.86 -41.75 -33.34
N GLU A 55 -27.35 -41.95 -34.56
CA GLU A 55 -27.75 -43.28 -35.06
C GLU A 55 -26.56 -44.04 -35.66
N SER A 56 -25.50 -43.31 -36.05
CA SER A 56 -24.30 -43.85 -36.68
C SER A 56 -23.03 -43.41 -35.96
N ALA A 57 -22.01 -44.29 -35.95
CA ALA A 57 -20.67 -43.95 -35.45
C ALA A 57 -20.06 -42.70 -36.12
N LYS A 58 -20.42 -42.45 -37.38
CA LYS A 58 -19.98 -41.25 -38.11
C LYS A 58 -20.63 -39.98 -37.57
N GLU A 59 -21.92 -40.04 -37.20
CA GLU A 59 -22.65 -38.93 -36.62
C GLU A 59 -22.11 -38.60 -35.23
N GLN A 60 -21.81 -39.62 -34.43
CA GLN A 60 -21.16 -39.45 -33.14
C GLN A 60 -19.83 -38.69 -33.28
N LEU A 61 -18.97 -39.11 -34.22
CA LEU A 61 -17.69 -38.43 -34.48
C LEU A 61 -17.89 -36.96 -34.86
N TYR A 62 -18.91 -36.64 -35.68
CA TYR A 62 -19.22 -35.25 -36.03
C TYR A 62 -19.76 -34.44 -34.86
N GLN A 63 -20.61 -35.03 -34.02
CA GLN A 63 -21.07 -34.37 -32.80
C GLN A 63 -19.90 -34.08 -31.85
N ASP A 64 -19.01 -35.04 -31.63
CA ASP A 64 -17.82 -34.88 -30.79
C ASP A 64 -16.89 -33.78 -31.32
N ALA A 65 -16.66 -33.75 -32.65
CA ALA A 65 -15.88 -32.70 -33.30
C ALA A 65 -16.53 -31.32 -33.15
N LEU A 66 -17.86 -31.22 -33.25
CA LEU A 66 -18.60 -29.97 -33.05
C LEU A 66 -18.56 -29.52 -31.60
N HIS A 67 -18.73 -30.42 -30.62
CA HIS A 67 -18.59 -30.11 -29.20
C HIS A 67 -17.20 -29.54 -28.92
N THR A 68 -16.15 -30.23 -29.38
CA THR A 68 -14.77 -29.77 -29.23
C THR A 68 -14.55 -28.39 -29.85
N ALA A 69 -15.12 -28.14 -31.04
CA ALA A 69 -15.00 -26.85 -31.70
C ALA A 69 -15.71 -25.73 -30.92
N TYR A 70 -16.90 -25.99 -30.37
CA TYR A 70 -17.61 -25.04 -29.52
C TYR A 70 -16.85 -24.76 -28.21
N ASP A 71 -16.32 -25.78 -27.57
CA ASP A 71 -15.54 -25.62 -26.34
C ASP A 71 -14.28 -24.78 -26.61
N CYS A 72 -13.58 -25.04 -27.73
CA CYS A 72 -12.45 -24.21 -28.18
C CYS A 72 -12.88 -22.75 -28.43
N GLU A 73 -14.00 -22.51 -29.12
CA GLU A 73 -14.50 -21.16 -29.41
C GLU A 73 -14.89 -20.42 -28.13
N THR A 74 -15.60 -21.09 -27.20
CA THR A 74 -15.99 -20.48 -25.92
C THR A 74 -14.77 -20.12 -25.08
N HIS A 75 -13.77 -21.00 -25.02
CA HIS A 75 -12.51 -20.73 -24.34
C HIS A 75 -11.77 -19.52 -24.96
N TYR A 76 -11.64 -19.48 -26.29
CA TYR A 76 -11.02 -18.36 -26.99
C TYR A 76 -11.75 -17.04 -26.74
N LYS A 77 -13.09 -17.05 -26.86
CA LYS A 77 -13.91 -15.86 -26.60
C LYS A 77 -13.79 -15.39 -25.16
N SER A 78 -13.83 -16.30 -24.19
CA SER A 78 -13.63 -15.97 -22.78
C SER A 78 -12.27 -15.30 -22.54
N SER A 79 -11.21 -15.85 -23.12
CA SER A 79 -9.86 -15.29 -23.05
C SER A 79 -9.80 -13.89 -23.69
N LEU A 80 -10.47 -13.69 -24.82
CA LEU A 80 -10.51 -12.40 -25.52
C LEU A 80 -11.30 -11.34 -24.72
N VAL A 81 -12.43 -11.71 -24.11
CA VAL A 81 -13.16 -10.82 -23.19
C VAL A 81 -12.27 -10.42 -22.02
N SER A 82 -11.56 -11.36 -21.42
CA SER A 82 -10.64 -11.09 -20.30
C SER A 82 -9.53 -10.11 -20.70
N MET A 83 -8.91 -10.32 -21.87
CA MET A 83 -7.89 -9.41 -22.42
C MET A 83 -8.46 -8.00 -22.69
N GLN A 84 -9.60 -7.89 -23.38
CA GLN A 84 -10.24 -6.60 -23.63
C GLN A 84 -10.62 -5.88 -22.34
N SER A 85 -11.14 -6.61 -21.35
CA SER A 85 -11.52 -6.05 -20.04
C SER A 85 -10.29 -5.49 -19.32
N THR A 86 -9.18 -6.22 -19.33
CA THR A 86 -7.92 -5.78 -18.73
C THR A 86 -7.40 -4.49 -19.39
N ILE A 87 -7.42 -4.42 -20.72
CA ILE A 87 -6.97 -3.23 -21.45
C ILE A 87 -7.86 -2.02 -21.17
N VAL A 88 -9.18 -2.20 -21.11
CA VAL A 88 -10.12 -1.12 -20.74
C VAL A 88 -9.84 -0.59 -19.34
N LEU A 89 -9.64 -1.49 -18.36
CA LEU A 89 -9.31 -1.09 -16.99
C LEU A 89 -7.96 -0.36 -16.92
N GLN A 90 -6.94 -0.83 -17.64
CA GLN A 90 -5.64 -0.17 -17.73
C GLN A 90 -5.77 1.23 -18.37
N SER A 91 -6.56 1.37 -19.43
CA SER A 91 -6.83 2.67 -20.05
C SER A 91 -7.46 3.64 -19.05
N MET A 92 -8.50 3.21 -18.33
CA MET A 92 -9.15 4.03 -17.31
C MET A 92 -8.19 4.44 -16.18
N PHE A 93 -7.30 3.53 -15.77
CA PHE A 93 -6.28 3.83 -14.77
C PHE A 93 -5.29 4.88 -15.28
N CYS A 94 -4.77 4.71 -16.50
CA CYS A 94 -3.87 5.67 -17.15
C CYS A 94 -4.52 7.05 -17.30
N ASP A 95 -5.80 7.13 -17.64
CA ASP A 95 -6.54 8.40 -17.75
C ASP A 95 -6.66 9.12 -16.40
N ARG A 96 -6.87 8.37 -15.31
CA ARG A 96 -6.87 8.94 -13.95
C ARG A 96 -5.48 9.42 -13.55
N LEU A 97 -4.45 8.62 -13.84
CA LEU A 97 -3.06 8.97 -13.52
C LEU A 97 -2.60 10.19 -14.31
N SER A 98 -2.91 10.28 -15.60
CA SER A 98 -2.58 11.43 -16.44
C SER A 98 -3.28 12.70 -15.96
N SER A 99 -4.54 12.60 -15.53
CA SER A 99 -5.29 13.71 -14.93
C SER A 99 -4.67 14.19 -13.62
N GLN A 100 -4.22 13.28 -12.75
CA GLN A 100 -3.51 13.63 -11.52
C GLN A 100 -2.15 14.28 -11.79
N LEU A 101 -1.40 13.76 -12.76
CA LEU A 101 -0.14 14.35 -13.21
C LEU A 101 -0.37 15.76 -13.76
N ALA A 102 -1.40 15.97 -14.57
CA ALA A 102 -1.75 17.29 -15.11
C ALA A 102 -2.01 18.29 -13.98
N ALA A 103 -2.84 17.92 -12.99
CA ALA A 103 -3.12 18.76 -11.84
C ALA A 103 -1.86 19.06 -10.99
N GLN A 104 -0.98 18.08 -10.83
CA GLN A 104 0.28 18.27 -10.11
C GLN A 104 1.25 19.19 -10.86
N GLU A 105 1.37 19.00 -12.18
CA GLU A 105 2.18 19.83 -13.07
C GLU A 105 1.66 21.26 -13.08
N GLU A 106 0.35 21.47 -13.19
CA GLU A 106 -0.29 22.78 -13.13
C GLU A 106 -0.08 23.44 -11.77
N LYS A 107 -0.28 22.71 -10.66
CA LYS A 107 -0.03 23.23 -9.31
C LYS A 107 1.43 23.65 -9.13
N LYS A 108 2.40 22.88 -9.64
CA LYS A 108 3.83 23.23 -9.61
C LYS A 108 4.15 24.44 -10.49
N GLN A 109 3.48 24.60 -11.63
CA GLN A 109 3.65 25.77 -12.47
C GLN A 109 3.05 27.02 -11.82
N ASN A 110 1.87 26.90 -11.22
CA ASN A 110 1.18 27.99 -10.54
C ASN A 110 1.86 28.38 -9.22
N SER A 111 2.39 27.43 -8.45
CA SER A 111 3.12 27.74 -7.21
C SER A 111 4.41 28.54 -7.49
N LYS A 112 5.08 28.28 -8.61
CA LYS A 112 6.23 29.09 -9.06
C LYS A 112 5.82 30.51 -9.48
N ARG A 113 4.57 30.72 -9.88
CA ARG A 113 4.00 32.04 -10.20
C ARG A 113 3.48 32.78 -8.97
N GLY A 114 3.34 32.11 -7.82
CA GLY A 114 2.78 32.65 -6.57
C GLY A 114 3.65 33.67 -5.83
N GLY A 115 4.83 34.03 -6.34
CA GLY A 115 5.71 35.07 -5.76
C GLY A 115 5.72 36.38 -6.54
N GLN A 116 4.79 36.58 -7.48
CA GLN A 116 4.78 37.78 -8.31
C GLN A 116 4.07 38.91 -7.56
N LEU A 117 4.81 39.99 -7.25
CA LEU A 117 4.35 41.18 -6.50
C LEU A 117 3.05 41.81 -7.04
N VAL A 118 2.70 41.51 -8.29
CA VAL A 118 1.47 41.90 -8.97
C VAL A 118 0.93 40.65 -9.68
N GLY A 119 -0.05 39.98 -9.08
CA GLY A 119 -0.64 38.73 -9.59
C GLY A 119 -1.35 38.85 -10.95
N ASP A 120 -1.55 40.08 -11.43
CA ASP A 120 -2.30 40.40 -12.65
C ASP A 120 -1.52 40.10 -13.95
N GLY A 121 -0.20 39.89 -13.88
CA GLY A 121 0.65 39.60 -15.04
C GLY A 121 0.81 40.75 -16.07
N LEU A 122 0.23 41.93 -15.80
CA LEU A 122 0.31 43.11 -16.67
C LEU A 122 1.58 43.93 -16.38
N PRO A 123 2.34 44.36 -17.41
CA PRO A 123 3.46 45.28 -17.23
C PRO A 123 2.94 46.65 -16.77
N ARG A 124 3.09 46.94 -15.48
CA ARG A 124 2.84 48.26 -14.90
C ARG A 124 4.14 49.05 -14.88
N LEU A 125 4.09 50.33 -15.19
CA LEU A 125 5.23 51.22 -15.07
C LEU A 125 5.48 51.46 -13.56
N LEU A 126 6.54 50.86 -13.03
CA LEU A 126 6.87 50.85 -11.60
C LEU A 126 7.73 52.07 -11.23
N THR A 127 7.16 53.27 -11.36
CA THR A 127 7.88 54.55 -11.15
C THR A 127 7.24 55.41 -10.06
N GLY A 128 6.64 54.80 -9.03
CA GLY A 128 6.03 55.51 -7.91
C GLY A 128 6.30 54.85 -6.56
N ASP A 129 6.27 55.67 -5.50
CA ASP A 129 6.47 55.29 -4.09
C ASP A 129 5.57 54.13 -3.65
N GLU A 130 4.41 53.97 -4.28
CA GLU A 130 3.49 52.85 -4.06
C GLU A 130 4.13 51.47 -4.34
N PHE A 131 5.02 51.37 -5.33
CA PHE A 131 5.72 50.13 -5.61
C PHE A 131 6.73 49.80 -4.50
N TYR A 132 7.46 50.82 -4.03
CA TYR A 132 8.41 50.65 -2.94
C TYR A 132 7.72 50.12 -1.68
N HIS A 133 6.59 50.72 -1.29
CA HIS A 133 5.79 50.23 -0.17
C HIS A 133 5.32 48.78 -0.36
N ARG A 134 4.87 48.40 -1.56
CA ARG A 134 4.47 47.00 -1.83
C ARG A 134 5.62 46.01 -1.76
N VAL A 135 6.82 46.38 -2.24
CA VAL A 135 8.01 45.53 -2.13
C VAL A 135 8.40 45.33 -0.66
N VAL A 136 8.39 46.40 0.13
CA VAL A 136 8.69 46.35 1.56
C VAL A 136 7.68 45.46 2.31
N GLU A 137 6.39 45.63 2.06
CA GLU A 137 5.34 44.81 2.67
C GLU A 137 5.45 43.33 2.26
N HIS A 138 5.71 43.05 0.98
CA HIS A 138 5.90 41.67 0.51
C HIS A 138 7.15 41.02 1.13
N GLN A 139 8.24 41.77 1.27
CA GLN A 139 9.46 41.26 1.88
C GLN A 139 9.25 40.98 3.37
N ARG A 140 8.57 41.87 4.09
CA ARG A 140 8.17 41.65 5.47
C ARG A 140 7.26 40.43 5.63
N ALA A 141 6.26 40.28 4.76
CA ALA A 141 5.37 39.12 4.78
C ALA A 141 6.12 37.81 4.50
N ALA A 142 7.09 37.82 3.58
CA ALA A 142 7.93 36.65 3.30
C ALA A 142 8.81 36.28 4.50
N GLU A 143 9.40 37.27 5.18
CA GLU A 143 10.17 37.05 6.41
C GLU A 143 9.30 36.50 7.55
N GLU A 144 8.08 37.01 7.73
CA GLU A 144 7.12 36.50 8.72
C GLU A 144 6.67 35.06 8.39
N GLU A 145 6.47 34.72 7.11
CA GLU A 145 6.14 33.36 6.68
C GLU A 145 7.31 32.39 6.90
N GLU A 146 8.54 32.80 6.60
CA GLU A 146 9.76 32.02 6.87
C GLU A 146 9.94 31.77 8.36
N ALA A 147 9.84 32.81 9.18
CA ALA A 147 9.89 32.68 10.63
C ALA A 147 8.78 31.73 11.15
N GLY A 148 7.57 31.82 10.61
CA GLY A 148 6.47 30.91 10.95
C GLY A 148 6.69 29.46 10.48
N ARG A 149 7.40 29.24 9.36
CA ARG A 149 7.79 27.90 8.90
C ARG A 149 8.89 27.32 9.78
N GLU A 150 9.87 28.12 10.17
CA GLU A 150 10.95 27.73 11.08
C GLU A 150 10.42 27.41 12.48
N ALA A 151 9.55 28.24 13.05
CA ALA A 151 8.92 27.98 14.34
C ALA A 151 8.17 26.63 14.35
N ARG A 152 7.35 26.37 13.32
CA ARG A 152 6.66 25.07 13.14
C ARG A 152 7.62 23.90 12.93
N ARG A 153 8.81 24.13 12.39
CA ARG A 153 9.85 23.10 12.24
C ARG A 153 10.47 22.77 13.59
N MET A 154 10.88 23.79 14.34
CA MET A 154 11.47 23.63 15.67
C MET A 154 10.52 22.93 16.66
N GLU A 155 9.22 23.26 16.60
CA GLU A 155 8.20 22.59 17.42
C GLU A 155 8.08 21.09 17.08
N ARG A 156 8.06 20.75 15.78
CA ARG A 156 8.03 19.36 15.32
C ARG A 156 9.28 18.59 15.71
N GLU A 157 10.45 19.21 15.61
CA GLU A 157 11.73 18.62 16.01
C GLU A 157 11.77 18.38 17.53
N GLY A 158 11.39 19.37 18.34
CA GLY A 158 11.29 19.20 19.80
C GLY A 158 10.28 18.11 20.20
N ARG A 159 9.13 18.03 19.52
CA ARG A 159 8.14 16.96 19.71
C ARG A 159 8.73 15.58 19.36
N ALA A 160 9.47 15.48 18.26
CA ALA A 160 10.10 14.24 17.83
C ALA A 160 11.15 13.77 18.84
N GLU A 161 11.94 14.69 19.40
CA GLU A 161 12.94 14.40 20.43
C GLU A 161 12.30 13.90 21.73
N LEU A 162 11.23 14.54 22.21
CA LEU A 162 10.48 14.09 23.39
C LEU A 162 9.89 12.69 23.19
N LEU A 163 9.31 12.43 22.02
CA LEU A 163 8.78 11.10 21.71
C LEU A 163 9.89 10.05 21.60
N LYS A 164 11.05 10.40 21.05
CA LYS A 164 12.20 9.50 20.94
C LYS A 164 12.70 9.08 22.32
N THR A 165 12.94 10.04 23.21
CA THR A 165 13.41 9.77 24.58
C THR A 165 12.40 8.93 25.37
N TRP A 166 11.09 9.18 25.20
CA TRP A 166 10.06 8.34 25.80
C TRP A 166 10.07 6.90 25.27
N LYS A 167 10.21 6.71 23.95
CA LYS A 167 10.29 5.37 23.34
C LYS A 167 11.49 4.57 23.84
N GLU A 168 12.65 5.20 23.99
CA GLU A 168 13.86 4.56 24.53
C GLU A 168 13.66 4.13 25.98
N ALA A 169 13.06 4.99 26.81
CA ALA A 169 12.74 4.66 28.20
C ALA A 169 11.72 3.52 28.32
N GLU A 170 10.71 3.50 27.44
CA GLU A 170 9.69 2.48 27.39
C GLU A 170 10.24 1.12 26.93
N ALA A 171 11.10 1.12 25.91
CA ALA A 171 11.82 -0.09 25.48
C ALA A 171 12.68 -0.67 26.61
N ALA A 172 13.42 0.18 27.32
CA ALA A 172 14.22 -0.26 28.47
C ALA A 172 13.36 -0.84 29.60
N ARG A 173 12.15 -0.29 29.83
CA ARG A 173 11.18 -0.84 30.79
C ARG A 173 10.69 -2.23 30.38
N LEU A 174 10.36 -2.41 29.10
CA LEU A 174 9.91 -3.71 28.57
C LEU A 174 11.00 -4.77 28.74
N VAL A 175 12.27 -4.45 28.43
CA VAL A 175 13.40 -5.36 28.65
C VAL A 175 13.51 -5.77 30.12
N ARG A 176 13.41 -4.82 31.07
CA ARG A 176 13.44 -5.15 32.51
C ARG A 176 12.28 -6.05 32.93
N ASN A 177 11.08 -5.80 32.41
CA ASN A 177 9.92 -6.63 32.69
C ASN A 177 10.07 -8.04 32.10
N GLU A 178 10.67 -8.17 30.93
CA GLU A 178 10.92 -9.47 30.32
C GLU A 178 11.93 -10.29 31.13
N VAL A 179 13.02 -9.66 31.59
CA VAL A 179 13.98 -10.31 32.50
C VAL A 179 13.31 -10.81 33.79
N ARG A 180 12.34 -10.07 34.34
CA ARG A 180 11.56 -10.54 35.50
C ARG A 180 10.65 -11.71 35.16
N ARG A 181 10.04 -11.71 33.97
CA ARG A 181 9.18 -12.81 33.49
C ARG A 181 9.99 -14.07 33.22
N THR A 182 11.16 -13.96 32.59
CA THR A 182 12.04 -15.12 32.33
C THR A 182 12.54 -15.73 33.64
N ALA A 183 13.06 -14.92 34.57
CA ALA A 183 13.50 -15.41 35.88
C ALA A 183 12.37 -16.12 36.65
N TYR A 184 11.14 -15.60 36.57
CA TYR A 184 9.97 -16.26 37.16
C TYR A 184 9.63 -17.58 36.45
N ARG A 185 9.65 -17.63 35.11
CA ARG A 185 9.45 -18.86 34.35
C ARG A 185 10.46 -19.93 34.74
N ASP A 186 11.73 -19.56 34.91
CA ASP A 186 12.79 -20.50 35.32
C ASP A 186 12.59 -20.99 36.75
N GLN A 187 12.22 -20.11 37.70
CA GLN A 187 11.86 -20.51 39.06
C GLN A 187 10.67 -21.45 39.09
N VAL A 188 9.65 -21.22 38.26
CA VAL A 188 8.49 -22.11 38.16
C VAL A 188 8.89 -23.47 37.59
N LYS A 189 9.73 -23.52 36.55
CA LYS A 189 10.26 -24.78 35.99
C LYS A 189 11.03 -25.59 37.04
N LEU A 190 11.92 -24.94 37.80
CA LEU A 190 12.66 -25.60 38.88
C LEU A 190 11.71 -26.13 39.96
N TRP A 191 10.74 -25.33 40.36
CA TRP A 191 9.72 -25.75 41.33
C TRP A 191 8.87 -26.92 40.81
N GLU A 192 8.50 -26.95 39.54
CA GLU A 192 7.76 -28.05 38.93
C GLU A 192 8.58 -29.34 38.92
N ALA A 193 9.86 -29.27 38.55
CA ALA A 193 10.78 -30.40 38.59
C ALA A 193 10.95 -30.96 40.02
N GLU A 194 11.15 -30.09 41.01
CA GLU A 194 11.24 -30.49 42.42
C GLU A 194 9.93 -31.08 42.95
N ARG A 195 8.79 -30.47 42.61
CA ARG A 195 7.47 -30.98 42.97
C ARG A 195 7.25 -32.39 42.42
N ASP A 196 7.61 -32.63 41.16
CA ASP A 196 7.40 -33.92 40.52
C ASP A 196 8.38 -34.98 41.06
N ARG A 197 9.61 -34.60 41.40
CA ARG A 197 10.54 -35.46 42.16
C ARG A 197 9.97 -35.84 43.54
N ALA A 198 9.45 -34.88 44.30
CA ALA A 198 8.87 -35.14 45.61
C ALA A 198 7.66 -36.08 45.55
N LYS A 199 6.84 -35.99 44.49
CA LYS A 199 5.74 -36.94 44.23
C LYS A 199 6.26 -38.37 44.00
N LEU A 200 7.32 -38.54 43.20
CA LEU A 200 7.94 -39.86 42.97
C LEU A 200 8.47 -40.47 44.29
N GLU A 201 9.10 -39.64 45.12
CA GLU A 201 9.61 -40.04 46.44
C GLU A 201 8.51 -40.17 47.51
N ARG A 202 7.23 -39.94 47.15
CA ARG A 202 6.04 -39.94 48.05
C ARG A 202 6.18 -38.99 49.25
N GLN A 203 6.98 -37.95 49.13
CA GLN A 203 7.12 -36.91 50.14
C GLN A 203 6.09 -35.81 49.87
N ARG A 204 5.62 -35.14 50.94
CA ARG A 204 4.76 -33.96 50.81
C ARG A 204 5.63 -32.73 50.59
N PRO A 205 5.53 -32.03 49.44
CA PRO A 205 6.28 -30.80 49.24
C PRO A 205 5.81 -29.73 50.24
N ALA A 206 6.73 -29.16 51.03
CA ALA A 206 6.44 -28.09 51.99
C ALA A 206 6.56 -26.68 51.40
N TRP A 207 6.87 -26.56 50.11
CA TRP A 207 7.25 -25.33 49.44
C TRP A 207 6.09 -24.80 48.59
N ASN A 208 5.84 -23.49 48.67
CA ASN A 208 4.81 -22.83 47.86
C ASN A 208 5.31 -22.59 46.43
N LYS A 209 4.39 -22.58 45.45
CA LYS A 209 4.70 -22.18 44.08
C LYS A 209 5.26 -20.74 44.08
N PRO A 210 6.36 -20.47 43.36
CA PRO A 210 6.85 -19.11 43.16
C PRO A 210 5.73 -18.20 42.64
N LYS A 211 5.76 -16.92 43.01
CA LYS A 211 4.79 -15.90 42.56
C LYS A 211 5.51 -14.80 41.80
N LEU A 212 4.94 -14.38 40.68
CA LEU A 212 5.46 -13.23 39.93
C LEU A 212 5.15 -11.94 40.72
N GLY A 213 6.19 -11.15 40.99
CA GLY A 213 6.05 -9.83 41.62
C GLY A 213 5.38 -8.80 40.69
N LYS A 214 5.14 -7.59 41.21
CA LYS A 214 4.58 -6.49 40.39
C LYS A 214 5.57 -6.06 39.30
N LEU A 215 5.09 -6.01 38.05
CA LEU A 215 5.84 -5.49 36.92
C LEU A 215 5.83 -3.96 36.92
N GLU A 216 6.82 -3.35 36.25
CA GLU A 216 6.88 -1.90 36.09
C GLU A 216 5.73 -1.42 35.19
N ALA A 217 4.94 -0.47 35.68
CA ALA A 217 3.82 0.11 34.96
C ALA A 217 4.29 0.97 33.76
N PRO A 218 3.46 1.14 32.71
CA PRO A 218 3.79 1.98 31.56
C PRO A 218 4.16 3.41 31.95
N LEU A 219 5.17 3.96 31.27
CA LEU A 219 5.50 5.37 31.42
C LEU A 219 4.37 6.22 30.80
N PRO A 220 3.91 7.29 31.46
CA PRO A 220 2.90 8.17 30.88
C PRO A 220 3.44 8.71 29.55
N ARG A 221 2.65 8.54 28.49
CA ARG A 221 3.00 9.11 27.19
C ARG A 221 3.02 10.64 27.33
N PRO A 222 4.03 11.35 26.80
CA PRO A 222 4.02 12.80 26.77
C PRO A 222 2.74 13.29 26.09
N THR A 223 1.80 13.80 26.87
CA THR A 223 0.58 14.42 26.37
C THR A 223 0.93 15.83 25.94
N LEU A 224 0.81 16.06 24.65
CA LEU A 224 0.95 17.39 24.08
C LEU A 224 -0.44 18.00 24.17
N ASN A 225 -0.57 19.12 24.87
CA ASN A 225 -1.83 19.86 24.91
C ASN A 225 -2.11 20.41 23.50
N ASP A 226 -2.87 19.67 22.69
CA ASP A 226 -3.55 20.20 21.51
C ASP A 226 -4.93 20.72 21.96
N PRO A 227 -5.22 22.04 21.88
CA PRO A 227 -6.59 22.53 22.06
C PRO A 227 -7.51 22.21 20.87
N GLU A 228 -7.06 21.52 19.83
CA GLU A 228 -7.91 21.09 18.69
C GLU A 228 -7.41 19.76 18.08
N ALA A 229 -7.68 18.62 18.72
CA ALA A 229 -7.74 17.32 18.05
C ALA A 229 -8.42 16.30 18.98
N SER A 230 -9.74 16.41 19.10
CA SER A 230 -10.57 15.25 19.42
C SER A 230 -10.81 14.49 18.12
N GLU A 231 -10.81 13.15 18.18
CA GLU A 231 -10.91 12.18 17.08
C GLU A 231 -9.55 11.94 16.38
N GLU A 232 -8.96 10.74 16.32
CA GLU A 232 -9.54 9.42 16.13
C GLU A 232 -8.73 8.34 16.88
N GLY A 233 -9.43 7.35 17.42
CA GLY A 233 -8.82 6.14 17.96
C GLY A 233 -8.21 5.30 16.84
N GLN A 234 -6.90 5.37 16.69
CA GLN A 234 -6.14 4.40 15.90
C GLN A 234 -5.80 3.21 16.80
N GLN A 235 -6.60 2.17 16.72
CA GLN A 235 -6.30 0.85 17.27
C GLN A 235 -5.30 0.20 16.31
N ASP A 236 -4.02 0.42 16.59
CA ASP A 236 -2.90 -0.18 15.85
C ASP A 236 -2.83 -1.68 16.18
N GLY A 237 -2.80 -2.48 15.11
CA GLY A 237 -2.87 -3.93 15.14
C GLY A 237 -1.62 -4.52 15.77
N SER A 238 -1.84 -5.33 16.81
CA SER A 238 -0.81 -6.23 17.32
C SER A 238 -0.70 -7.40 16.34
N ASP A 239 0.22 -7.25 15.41
CA ASP A 239 0.83 -8.32 14.64
C ASP A 239 1.81 -9.04 15.57
N GLU A 240 1.40 -10.18 16.13
CA GLU A 240 2.30 -11.15 16.76
C GLU A 240 2.13 -12.49 16.02
N GLU A 241 2.92 -12.65 14.97
CA GLU A 241 3.33 -13.96 14.47
C GLU A 241 4.41 -14.53 15.40
N ASP A 242 4.17 -15.76 15.90
CA ASP A 242 5.14 -16.87 16.02
C ASP A 242 4.41 -18.03 16.72
N ALA A 243 4.00 -19.07 16.01
CA ALA A 243 4.80 -20.25 15.68
C ALA A 243 5.05 -21.17 16.89
N ASP A 244 4.27 -22.26 16.98
CA ASP A 244 4.75 -23.65 17.14
C ASP A 244 3.67 -24.55 17.77
N GLY A 245 3.37 -25.67 17.09
CA GLY A 245 2.45 -26.69 17.59
C GLY A 245 2.07 -27.74 16.55
N ASP A 246 3.09 -28.29 15.87
CA ASP A 246 3.02 -29.60 15.23
C ASP A 246 2.72 -30.66 16.30
N GLU A 247 1.63 -31.43 16.15
CA GLU A 247 1.62 -32.85 16.48
C GLU A 247 0.42 -33.56 15.83
N SER A 248 0.80 -34.48 14.94
CA SER A 248 0.00 -35.45 14.19
C SER A 248 -0.50 -36.60 15.06
N ASP A 249 -1.43 -37.37 14.46
CA ASP A 249 -1.81 -38.77 14.76
C ASP A 249 -3.11 -38.93 15.58
N GLY A 250 -4.13 -39.70 15.17
CA GLY A 250 -4.30 -40.62 14.06
C GLY A 250 -5.75 -41.14 14.12
N GLY A 251 -6.45 -41.12 13.00
CA GLY A 251 -7.80 -41.69 12.88
C GLY A 251 -7.70 -43.20 12.79
N SER A 252 -8.39 -43.91 13.70
CA SER A 252 -8.63 -45.34 13.58
C SER A 252 -10.02 -45.57 13.00
N GLU A 253 -10.08 -46.39 11.96
CA GLU A 253 -11.24 -47.21 11.61
C GLU A 253 -11.40 -48.37 12.61
#